data_AF-A0AAW2VQQ7-F1
#
_entry.id   AF-A0AAW2VQQ7-F1
#
_cell.length_a   1.000
_cell.length_b   1.000
_cell.length_c   1.000
_cell.angle_alpha   90.00
_cell.angle_beta   90.00
_cell.angle_gamma   90.00
#
_symmetry.space_group_name_H-M   'P 1'
#
loop_
_entity.id
_entity.type
_entity.pdbx_description
1 polymer ?
#
loop_
_entity_poly.entity_id
_entity_poly.type
_entity_poly.pdbx_seq_one_letter_code
_entity_poly.pdbx_strand_id
1 'polypeptide(L)'
;MSGVSGNYASVLYISAVKANVLDKVESELLTLVQASKKSPTFPQFMKDQSVTADTRVKAINEIFTQAKVSDITKNFLMKHLNNSISSVGYSKFSKHINNFKKAIISSFYGSKRRYSDCPSGFRPGILSNKSHPILQSSGLQHWFKNWQHLRKHKLTASTFSLAVGFWPHGRARLWLEKIGAIEPFSGDLATCWSNIKEEEALERYKLITGNTVSYPEFQVYGKKNPEDNWLAASPDGAVNSFIYGLPTRGVLEIKCPFFGVT
;
A
#
# COMPACT_ATOMS: atom_id res chain seq x y z
N MET A 1 -6.77 -1.92 -3.83
CA MET A 1 -6.17 -3.09 -4.52
C MET A 1 -4.86 -3.43 -3.83
N SER A 2 -4.81 -4.45 -2.97
CA SER A 2 -3.62 -4.81 -2.18
C SER A 2 -2.79 -5.91 -2.86
N GLY A 3 -1.46 -5.76 -2.81
CA GLY A 3 -0.47 -6.71 -3.34
C GLY A 3 0.51 -6.07 -4.32
N VAL A 4 1.60 -6.78 -4.63
CA VAL A 4 2.68 -6.36 -5.55
C VAL A 4 2.11 -5.78 -6.86
N SER A 5 0.99 -6.34 -7.33
CA SER A 5 0.29 -5.90 -8.53
C SER A 5 -0.37 -4.53 -8.48
N GLY A 6 -0.91 -4.17 -7.31
CA GLY A 6 -1.51 -2.85 -7.12
C GLY A 6 -0.44 -1.77 -7.10
N ASN A 7 0.67 -2.03 -6.42
CA ASN A 7 1.79 -1.09 -6.31
C ASN A 7 2.38 -0.75 -7.68
N TYR A 8 2.59 -1.76 -8.54
CA TYR A 8 3.04 -1.56 -9.91
C TYR A 8 2.03 -0.72 -10.74
N ALA A 9 0.74 -1.06 -10.69
CA ALA A 9 -0.29 -0.31 -11.41
C ALA A 9 -0.38 1.15 -10.96
N SER A 10 -0.27 1.42 -9.66
CA SER A 10 -0.25 2.78 -9.10
C SER A 10 0.98 3.56 -9.55
N VAL A 11 2.17 2.95 -9.55
CA VAL A 11 3.41 3.60 -10.02
C VAL A 11 3.30 3.94 -11.51
N LEU A 12 2.77 3.04 -12.34
CA LEU A 12 2.57 3.28 -13.77
C LEU A 12 1.61 4.46 -14.01
N TYR A 13 0.48 4.46 -13.32
CA TYR A 13 -0.50 5.55 -13.40
C TYR A 13 0.12 6.90 -13.01
N ILE A 14 0.80 6.96 -11.86
CA ILE A 14 1.45 8.20 -11.39
C ILE A 14 2.50 8.67 -12.39
N SER A 15 3.28 7.75 -12.97
CA SER A 15 4.32 8.09 -13.96
C SER A 15 3.72 8.62 -15.26
N ALA A 16 2.63 8.01 -15.73
CA ALA A 16 1.94 8.42 -16.96
C ALA A 16 1.23 9.77 -16.80
N VAL A 17 0.61 10.03 -15.64
CA VAL A 17 0.00 11.33 -15.31
C VAL A 17 1.06 12.42 -15.22
N LYS A 18 2.18 12.17 -14.51
CA LYS A 18 3.29 13.14 -14.40
C LYS A 18 3.90 13.51 -15.76
N ALA A 19 3.95 12.54 -16.67
CA ALA A 19 4.48 12.76 -18.02
C ALA A 19 3.41 13.23 -19.03
N ASN A 20 2.16 13.44 -18.59
CA ASN A 20 1.03 13.85 -19.43
C ASN A 20 0.82 12.95 -20.67
N VAL A 21 1.02 11.64 -20.53
CA VAL A 21 0.89 10.64 -21.61
C VAL A 21 -0.06 9.49 -21.24
N LEU A 22 -1.03 9.76 -20.36
CA LEU A 22 -1.93 8.74 -19.81
C LEU A 22 -2.71 8.00 -20.91
N ASP A 23 -3.34 8.73 -21.83
CA ASP A 23 -4.13 8.16 -22.92
C ASP A 23 -3.28 7.31 -23.87
N LYS A 24 -2.04 7.75 -24.09
CA LYS A 24 -1.05 7.01 -24.89
C LYS A 24 -0.66 5.69 -24.21
N VAL A 25 -0.34 5.73 -22.92
CA VAL A 25 0.01 4.51 -22.15
C VAL A 25 -1.18 3.54 -22.10
N GLU A 26 -2.40 4.04 -21.95
CA GLU A 26 -3.60 3.21 -21.99
C GLU A 26 -3.80 2.51 -23.34
N SER A 27 -3.75 3.27 -24.44
CA SER A 27 -3.90 2.72 -25.79
C SER A 27 -2.81 1.70 -26.14
N GLU A 28 -1.58 1.93 -25.70
CA GLU A 28 -0.46 0.99 -25.84
C GLU A 28 -0.73 -0.33 -25.10
N LEU A 29 -1.19 -0.26 -23.85
CA LEU A 29 -1.50 -1.45 -23.04
C LEU A 29 -2.72 -2.22 -23.58
N LEU A 30 -3.73 -1.50 -24.07
CA LEU A 30 -4.89 -2.11 -24.72
C LEU A 30 -4.48 -2.86 -25.98
N THR A 31 -3.69 -2.21 -26.84
CA THR A 31 -3.17 -2.80 -28.08
C THR A 31 -2.35 -4.05 -27.79
N LEU A 32 -1.50 -3.99 -26.77
CA LEU A 32 -0.66 -5.10 -26.35
C LEU A 32 -1.48 -6.28 -25.82
N VAL A 33 -2.52 -6.03 -25.01
CA VAL A 33 -3.43 -7.11 -24.57
C VAL A 33 -4.14 -7.74 -25.76
N GLN A 34 -4.64 -6.95 -26.70
CA GLN A 34 -5.31 -7.48 -27.87
C GLN A 34 -4.35 -8.29 -28.75
N ALA A 35 -3.13 -7.80 -28.96
CA ALA A 35 -2.09 -8.54 -29.67
C ALA A 35 -1.74 -9.85 -28.95
N SER A 36 -1.65 -9.84 -27.62
CA SER A 36 -1.35 -11.03 -26.81
C SER A 36 -2.45 -12.10 -26.85
N LYS A 37 -3.71 -11.69 -27.08
CA LYS A 37 -4.86 -12.60 -27.24
C LYS A 37 -4.96 -13.16 -28.66
N LYS A 38 -4.56 -12.37 -29.66
CA LYS A 38 -4.57 -12.76 -31.08
C LYS A 38 -3.44 -13.73 -31.41
N SER A 39 -2.32 -13.68 -30.69
CA SER A 39 -1.19 -14.59 -30.91
C SER A 39 -1.39 -15.91 -30.14
N PRO A 40 -1.53 -17.06 -30.82
CA PRO A 40 -1.57 -18.36 -30.15
C PRO A 40 -0.22 -18.77 -29.56
N THR A 41 0.88 -18.26 -30.14
CA THR A 41 2.26 -18.57 -29.75
C THR A 41 2.71 -17.78 -28.53
N PHE A 42 2.16 -16.59 -28.30
CA PHE A 42 2.59 -15.71 -27.20
C PHE A 42 2.35 -16.31 -25.80
N PRO A 43 1.18 -16.93 -25.49
CA PRO A 43 0.99 -17.64 -24.23
C PRO A 43 1.92 -18.84 -24.06
N GLN A 44 2.26 -19.54 -25.15
CA GLN A 44 3.19 -20.67 -25.13
C GLN A 44 4.60 -20.20 -24.78
N PHE A 45 5.09 -19.18 -25.49
CA PHE A 45 6.38 -18.52 -25.23
C PHE A 45 6.49 -18.02 -23.78
N MET A 46 5.42 -17.42 -23.23
CA MET A 46 5.42 -16.89 -21.87
C MET A 46 5.36 -17.97 -20.78
N LYS A 47 4.93 -19.20 -21.11
CA LYS A 47 4.82 -20.34 -20.18
C LYS A 47 5.98 -21.32 -20.30
N ASP A 48 6.70 -21.32 -21.42
CA ASP A 48 7.80 -22.23 -21.70
C ASP A 48 8.93 -22.02 -20.70
N GLN A 49 9.26 -23.04 -19.90
CA GLN A 49 10.29 -22.97 -18.86
C GLN A 49 11.72 -23.10 -19.42
N SER A 50 11.88 -23.57 -20.66
CA SER A 50 13.18 -23.71 -21.32
C SER A 50 13.75 -22.36 -21.78
N VAL A 51 12.89 -21.34 -21.93
CA VAL A 51 13.29 -19.98 -22.31
C VAL A 51 13.72 -19.20 -21.07
N THR A 52 14.99 -18.80 -21.02
CA THR A 52 15.56 -17.99 -19.94
C THR A 52 14.89 -16.62 -19.84
N ALA A 53 14.92 -16.01 -18.65
CA ALA A 53 14.34 -14.69 -18.41
C ALA A 53 14.94 -13.63 -19.35
N ASP A 54 16.26 -13.64 -19.54
CA ASP A 54 16.97 -12.69 -20.39
C ASP A 54 16.52 -12.78 -21.85
N THR A 55 16.31 -13.99 -22.38
CA THR A 55 15.78 -14.19 -23.74
C THR A 55 14.36 -13.67 -23.87
N ARG A 56 13.50 -13.83 -22.85
CA ARG A 56 12.13 -13.26 -22.86
C ARG A 56 12.15 -11.74 -22.81
N VAL A 57 13.01 -11.18 -21.97
CA VAL A 57 13.20 -9.74 -21.81
C VAL A 57 13.71 -9.13 -23.11
N LYS A 58 14.68 -9.75 -23.77
CA LYS A 58 15.22 -9.32 -25.06
C LYS A 58 14.15 -9.37 -26.17
N ALA A 59 13.45 -10.50 -26.32
CA ALA A 59 12.40 -10.66 -27.32
C ALA A 59 11.27 -9.63 -27.14
N ILE A 60 10.85 -9.39 -25.90
CA ILE A 60 9.80 -8.40 -25.59
C ILE A 60 10.29 -6.97 -25.87
N ASN A 61 11.55 -6.66 -25.56
CA ASN A 61 12.13 -5.35 -25.85
C ASN A 61 12.23 -5.09 -27.36
N GLU A 62 12.59 -6.10 -28.15
CA GLU A 62 12.62 -6.02 -29.62
C GLU A 62 11.21 -5.74 -30.18
N ILE A 63 10.19 -6.46 -29.69
CA ILE A 63 8.78 -6.23 -30.07
C ILE A 63 8.34 -4.80 -29.73
N PHE A 64 8.69 -4.28 -28.55
CA PHE A 64 8.31 -2.91 -28.16
C PHE A 64 9.06 -1.83 -28.90
N THR A 65 10.29 -2.12 -29.33
CA THR A 65 11.08 -1.22 -30.17
C THR A 65 10.46 -1.13 -31.56
N GLN A 66 10.07 -2.26 -32.16
CA GLN A 66 9.36 -2.30 -33.44
C GLN A 66 7.98 -1.64 -33.36
N ALA A 67 7.24 -1.84 -32.26
CA ALA A 67 5.91 -1.27 -32.05
C ALA A 67 5.91 0.21 -31.61
N LYS A 68 7.08 0.88 -31.53
CA LYS A 68 7.22 2.29 -31.11
C LYS A 68 6.51 2.66 -29.79
N VAL A 69 6.49 1.70 -28.86
CA VAL A 69 5.86 1.87 -27.54
C VAL A 69 6.64 2.89 -26.70
N SER A 70 5.95 3.70 -25.90
CA SER A 70 6.57 4.69 -25.02
C SER A 70 7.53 4.07 -24.00
N ASP A 71 8.56 4.84 -23.62
CA ASP A 71 9.58 4.39 -22.67
C ASP A 71 9.00 4.11 -21.28
N ILE A 72 7.92 4.81 -20.90
CA ILE A 72 7.20 4.57 -19.65
C ILE A 72 6.58 3.17 -19.63
N THR A 73 5.91 2.78 -20.72
CA THR A 73 5.32 1.45 -20.87
C THR A 73 6.39 0.36 -20.96
N LYS A 74 7.48 0.60 -21.70
CA LYS A 74 8.63 -0.31 -21.79
C LYS A 74 9.28 -0.54 -20.42
N ASN A 75 9.64 0.52 -19.70
CA ASN A 75 10.30 0.43 -18.40
C ASN A 75 9.43 -0.31 -17.38
N PHE A 76 8.12 -0.09 -17.41
CA PHE A 76 7.18 -0.81 -16.56
C PHE A 76 7.18 -2.32 -16.83
N LEU A 77 7.08 -2.71 -18.09
CA LEU A 77 6.99 -4.12 -18.49
C LEU A 77 8.32 -4.85 -18.27
N MET A 78 9.44 -4.20 -18.58
CA MET A 78 10.78 -4.75 -18.35
C MET A 78 11.05 -5.00 -16.87
N LYS A 79 10.69 -4.05 -16.00
CA LYS A 79 10.81 -4.21 -14.54
C LYS A 79 9.93 -5.35 -14.00
N HIS A 80 8.82 -5.65 -14.67
CA HIS A 80 7.93 -6.74 -14.31
C HIS A 80 8.47 -8.11 -14.72
N LEU A 81 9.07 -8.21 -15.90
CA LEU A 81 9.67 -9.44 -16.43
C LEU A 81 10.90 -9.84 -15.62
N ASN A 82 11.77 -8.87 -15.29
CA ASN A 82 12.96 -9.12 -14.47
C ASN A 82 12.64 -9.63 -13.05
N ASN A 83 11.48 -9.24 -12.49
CA ASN A 83 11.03 -9.69 -11.17
C ASN A 83 10.27 -11.03 -11.19
N SER A 84 10.13 -11.69 -12.35
CA SER A 84 9.32 -12.89 -12.54
C SER A 84 10.18 -14.11 -12.88
N ILE A 85 11.07 -14.53 -11.97
CA ILE A 85 11.94 -15.71 -12.13
C ILE A 85 11.21 -17.05 -11.86
N SER A 86 9.96 -17.04 -11.37
CA SER A 86 9.18 -18.27 -11.17
C SER A 86 7.92 -18.33 -12.04
N SER A 87 7.98 -19.20 -13.06
CA SER A 87 6.90 -20.00 -13.71
C SER A 87 5.42 -19.54 -13.76
N VAL A 88 5.07 -18.25 -13.63
CA VAL A 88 3.68 -17.77 -13.67
C VAL A 88 3.54 -16.49 -14.51
N GLY A 89 4.12 -16.49 -15.71
CA GLY A 89 4.25 -15.31 -16.58
C GLY A 89 2.92 -14.76 -17.12
N TYR A 90 2.02 -15.61 -17.62
CA TYR A 90 0.82 -15.11 -18.33
C TYR A 90 -0.34 -14.72 -17.40
N SER A 91 -0.62 -15.53 -16.36
CA SER A 91 -1.73 -15.28 -15.42
C SER A 91 -1.50 -14.00 -14.61
N LYS A 92 -0.26 -13.79 -14.14
CA LYS A 92 0.13 -12.61 -13.38
C LYS A 92 0.13 -11.36 -14.27
N PHE A 93 0.70 -11.45 -15.47
CA PHE A 93 0.66 -10.38 -16.48
C PHE A 93 -0.76 -9.93 -16.81
N SER A 94 -1.65 -10.87 -17.19
CA SER A 94 -3.05 -10.58 -17.50
C SER A 94 -3.81 -9.98 -16.30
N LYS A 95 -3.57 -10.49 -15.09
CA LYS A 95 -4.15 -9.95 -13.84
C LYS A 95 -3.71 -8.51 -13.57
N HIS A 96 -2.43 -8.18 -13.78
CA HIS A 96 -1.93 -6.82 -13.59
C HIS A 96 -2.46 -5.85 -14.63
N ILE A 97 -2.57 -6.26 -15.89
CA ILE A 97 -3.17 -5.39 -16.92
C ILE A 97 -4.66 -5.18 -16.66
N ASN A 98 -5.41 -6.23 -16.30
CA ASN A 98 -6.82 -6.08 -15.94
C ASN A 98 -7.02 -5.22 -14.68
N ASN A 99 -6.08 -5.28 -13.74
CA ASN A 99 -6.03 -4.41 -12.57
C ASN A 99 -5.72 -2.95 -12.97
N PHE A 100 -4.79 -2.72 -13.89
CA PHE A 100 -4.53 -1.39 -14.44
C PHE A 100 -5.77 -0.84 -15.18
N LYS A 101 -6.46 -1.66 -15.97
CA LYS A 101 -7.77 -1.30 -16.56
C LYS A 101 -8.80 -0.95 -15.50
N LYS A 102 -8.89 -1.71 -14.40
CA LYS A 102 -9.80 -1.39 -13.28
C LYS A 102 -9.43 -0.05 -12.64
N ALA A 103 -8.15 0.26 -12.49
CA ALA A 103 -7.68 1.54 -11.97
C ALA A 103 -8.06 2.70 -12.90
N ILE A 104 -7.88 2.55 -14.21
CA ILE A 104 -8.31 3.51 -15.23
C ILE A 104 -9.84 3.67 -15.25
N ILE A 105 -10.59 2.57 -15.29
CA ILE A 105 -12.07 2.58 -15.30
C ILE A 105 -12.59 3.27 -14.02
N SER A 106 -11.97 3.04 -12.86
CA SER A 106 -12.35 3.73 -11.62
C SER A 106 -12.11 5.24 -11.67
N SER A 107 -11.09 5.74 -12.40
CA SER A 107 -10.85 7.17 -12.55
C SER A 107 -11.68 7.81 -13.67
N PHE A 108 -12.00 7.06 -14.75
CA PHE A 108 -12.81 7.56 -15.86
C PHE A 108 -14.32 7.61 -15.55
N TYR A 109 -14.87 6.61 -14.84
CA TYR A 109 -16.28 6.63 -14.41
C TYR A 109 -16.55 7.54 -13.22
N GLY A 110 -15.52 7.92 -12.45
CA GLY A 110 -15.61 8.99 -11.44
C GLY A 110 -15.67 10.41 -12.03
N SER A 111 -15.15 10.60 -13.25
CA SER A 111 -15.06 11.92 -13.91
C SER A 111 -16.32 12.33 -14.68
N LYS A 112 -17.25 11.41 -15.01
CA LYS A 112 -18.48 11.74 -15.77
C LYS A 112 -19.64 12.30 -14.90
N ARG A 113 -19.50 12.36 -13.58
CA ARG A 113 -20.49 12.98 -12.67
C ARG A 113 -20.10 14.38 -12.16
N ARG A 114 -19.00 14.97 -12.62
CA ARG A 114 -18.47 16.22 -12.03
C ARG A 114 -18.02 17.27 -13.06
N TYR A 115 -18.80 17.43 -14.14
CA TYR A 115 -18.65 18.58 -15.04
C TYR A 115 -20.02 19.12 -15.46
N SER A 116 -20.79 19.55 -14.46
CA SER A 116 -21.81 20.59 -14.60
C SER A 116 -21.92 21.22 -13.22
N ASP A 117 -20.95 22.04 -12.88
CA ASP A 117 -21.18 23.35 -12.25
C ASP A 117 -19.88 23.94 -11.72
N CYS A 118 -19.65 25.19 -12.15
CA CYS A 118 -18.86 26.23 -11.52
C CYS A 118 -17.34 26.30 -11.79
N PRO A 119 -16.79 27.54 -11.81
CA PRO A 119 -15.95 27.99 -12.90
C PRO A 119 -14.48 28.23 -12.54
N SER A 120 -13.66 28.10 -13.59
CA SER A 120 -12.36 28.73 -13.84
C SER A 120 -11.44 29.03 -12.65
N GLY A 121 -10.33 28.28 -12.63
CA GLY A 121 -9.00 28.91 -12.52
C GLY A 121 -8.19 28.56 -11.29
N PHE A 122 -7.55 27.40 -11.26
CA PHE A 122 -6.31 27.22 -10.49
C PHE A 122 -5.33 26.31 -11.24
N ARG A 123 -4.14 26.86 -11.55
CA ARG A 123 -2.99 26.11 -12.08
C ARG A 123 -2.43 25.17 -11.00
N PRO A 124 -1.81 24.02 -11.36
CA PRO A 124 -1.23 23.12 -10.39
C PRO A 124 0.12 23.66 -9.89
N GLY A 125 0.07 24.37 -8.76
CA GLY A 125 1.24 24.61 -7.92
C GLY A 125 1.61 23.34 -7.17
N ILE A 126 2.91 23.07 -7.08
CA ILE A 126 3.59 22.05 -6.29
C ILE A 126 2.80 21.75 -5.01
N LEU A 127 2.34 20.49 -4.85
CA LEU A 127 1.73 19.99 -3.61
C LEU A 127 2.79 19.99 -2.51
N SER A 128 2.92 21.16 -1.90
CA SER A 128 3.54 21.37 -0.60
C SER A 128 2.94 20.37 0.37
N ASN A 129 3.80 19.58 1.01
CA ASN A 129 3.49 18.64 2.07
C ASN A 129 3.06 19.40 3.33
N LYS A 130 1.95 20.15 3.24
CA LYS A 130 1.39 20.87 4.38
C LYS A 130 0.62 19.86 5.22
N SER A 131 1.15 19.58 6.41
CA SER A 131 0.41 19.03 7.53
C SER A 131 -0.88 19.84 7.68
N HIS A 132 -2.03 19.30 7.27
CA HIS A 132 -3.29 20.01 7.40
C HIS A 132 -3.59 20.19 8.89
N PRO A 133 -3.84 21.42 9.39
CA PRO A 133 -4.12 21.67 10.81
C PRO A 133 -5.26 20.82 11.36
N ILE A 134 -6.20 20.43 10.50
CA ILE A 134 -7.32 19.55 10.81
C ILE A 134 -6.85 18.16 11.29
N LEU A 135 -5.80 17.57 10.68
CA LEU A 135 -5.28 16.25 11.06
C LEU A 135 -4.63 16.24 12.45
N GLN A 136 -4.25 17.41 12.96
CA GLN A 136 -3.70 17.60 14.30
C GLN A 136 -4.79 17.89 15.36
N SER A 137 -6.06 18.01 14.96
CA SER A 137 -7.15 18.28 15.90
C SER A 137 -7.34 17.14 16.89
N SER A 138 -7.65 17.47 18.15
CA SER A 138 -7.85 16.51 19.23
C SER A 138 -8.95 15.48 18.93
N GLY A 139 -9.95 15.84 18.13
CA GLY A 139 -11.03 14.94 17.69
C GLY A 139 -10.62 13.91 16.62
N LEU A 140 -9.45 14.05 16.00
CA LEU A 140 -8.90 13.08 15.03
C LEU A 140 -7.71 12.29 15.60
N GLN A 141 -7.21 12.70 16.76
CA GLN A 141 -6.24 11.92 17.53
C GLN A 141 -6.93 10.73 18.18
N HIS A 142 -6.16 9.70 18.49
CA HIS A 142 -6.72 8.54 19.17
C HIS A 142 -7.22 8.94 20.56
N TRP A 143 -8.45 8.57 20.88
CA TRP A 143 -9.16 8.89 22.12
C TRP A 143 -8.50 8.39 23.44
N PHE A 144 -7.40 7.65 23.37
CA PHE A 144 -6.73 7.02 24.53
C PHE A 144 -5.22 6.79 24.30
N LYS A 145 -4.79 6.47 23.07
CA LYS A 145 -3.38 6.16 22.75
C LYS A 145 -2.56 7.38 22.31
N ASN A 146 -2.36 8.33 23.23
CA ASN A 146 -1.56 9.53 22.98
C ASN A 146 -0.08 9.36 23.37
N TRP A 147 0.59 8.34 22.80
CA TRP A 147 1.93 7.89 23.18
C TRP A 147 3.02 8.21 22.14
N GLN A 148 2.76 9.15 21.24
CA GLN A 148 3.61 9.47 20.09
C GLN A 148 5.03 9.88 20.55
N HIS A 149 5.13 10.63 21.65
CA HIS A 149 6.41 11.00 22.26
C HIS A 149 7.17 9.78 22.81
N LEU A 150 6.48 8.81 23.43
CA LEU A 150 7.08 7.56 23.93
C LEU A 150 7.56 6.64 22.80
N ARG A 151 6.96 6.75 21.61
CA ARG A 151 7.33 5.95 20.42
C ARG A 151 8.56 6.47 19.68
N LYS A 152 8.93 7.73 19.90
CA LYS A 152 9.99 8.42 19.11
C LYS A 152 11.29 7.62 19.11
N HIS A 153 11.76 7.20 20.29
CA HIS A 153 13.01 6.47 20.47
C HIS A 153 12.86 4.94 20.56
N LYS A 154 11.72 4.40 20.11
CA LYS A 154 11.39 2.98 20.19
C LYS A 154 11.08 2.39 18.82
N LEU A 155 11.53 1.17 18.56
CA LEU A 155 11.01 0.36 17.48
C LEU A 155 9.66 -0.19 17.92
N THR A 156 8.60 0.10 17.15
CA THR A 156 7.23 -0.31 17.50
C THR A 156 6.77 -1.46 16.61
N ALA A 157 5.79 -2.25 17.05
CA ALA A 157 5.23 -3.34 16.26
C ALA A 157 4.86 -2.92 14.82
N SER A 158 4.26 -1.73 14.64
CA SER A 158 3.90 -1.21 13.31
C SER A 158 5.10 -0.85 12.43
N THR A 159 6.23 -0.47 13.03
CA THR A 159 7.47 -0.12 12.31
C THR A 159 8.45 -1.29 12.21
N PHE A 160 8.20 -2.39 12.91
CA PHE A 160 9.04 -3.59 12.88
C PHE A 160 9.21 -4.15 11.46
N SER A 161 8.12 -4.23 10.68
CA SER A 161 8.18 -4.69 9.29
C SER A 161 9.07 -3.82 8.40
N LEU A 162 9.14 -2.51 8.66
CA LEU A 162 10.03 -1.58 7.97
C LEU A 162 11.49 -1.82 8.38
N ALA A 163 11.76 -2.08 9.66
CA ALA A 163 13.09 -2.36 10.19
C ALA A 163 13.66 -3.69 9.67
N VAL A 164 12.84 -4.73 9.56
CA VAL A 164 13.24 -6.02 8.96
C VAL A 164 13.47 -5.89 7.45
N GLY A 165 12.86 -4.89 6.81
CA GLY A 165 13.07 -4.60 5.39
C GLY A 165 12.10 -5.32 4.46
N PHE A 166 10.89 -5.65 4.94
CA PHE A 166 9.83 -6.19 4.09
C PHE A 166 9.38 -5.22 2.99
N TRP A 167 9.64 -3.92 3.16
CA TRP A 167 9.29 -2.88 2.20
C TRP A 167 10.54 -2.19 1.63
N PRO A 168 10.63 -1.99 0.30
CA PRO A 168 11.72 -1.27 -0.32
C PRO A 168 11.90 0.13 0.29
N HIS A 169 13.15 0.47 0.60
CA HIS A 169 13.55 1.75 1.21
C HIS A 169 12.98 2.00 2.63
N GLY A 170 12.23 1.05 3.21
CA GLY A 170 11.63 1.16 4.54
C GLY A 170 12.67 1.28 5.65
N ARG A 171 13.77 0.49 5.59
CA ARG A 171 14.87 0.53 6.58
C ARG A 171 15.57 1.88 6.62
N ALA A 172 16.00 2.37 5.45
CA ALA A 172 16.71 3.64 5.35
C ALA A 172 15.82 4.81 5.81
N ARG A 173 14.55 4.82 5.39
CA ARG A 173 13.58 5.83 5.84
C ARG A 173 13.35 5.79 7.35
N LEU A 174 13.11 4.60 7.92
CA LEU A 174 12.92 4.45 9.36
C LEU A 174 14.16 4.86 10.14
N TRP A 175 15.35 4.53 9.66
CA TRP A 175 16.61 4.96 10.28
C TRP A 175 16.74 6.48 10.29
N LEU A 176 16.48 7.15 9.17
CA LEU A 176 16.46 8.62 9.07
C LEU A 176 15.45 9.24 10.05
N GLU A 177 14.29 8.62 10.23
CA GLU A 177 13.28 9.07 11.20
C GLU A 177 13.81 8.93 12.65
N LYS A 178 14.47 7.81 12.97
CA LYS A 178 14.99 7.55 14.32
C LYS A 178 16.16 8.45 14.72
N ILE A 179 17.01 8.84 13.77
CA ILE A 179 18.09 9.81 14.02
C ILE A 179 17.59 11.27 13.97
N GLY A 180 16.30 11.50 13.68
CA GLY A 180 15.70 12.83 13.60
C GLY A 180 16.04 13.61 12.34
N ALA A 181 16.58 12.96 11.30
CA ALA A 181 16.87 13.59 10.01
C ALA A 181 15.61 13.84 9.17
N ILE A 182 14.53 13.09 9.42
CA ILE A 182 13.21 13.33 8.86
C ILE A 182 12.16 13.31 9.97
N GLU A 183 11.08 14.07 9.79
CA GLU A 183 9.97 14.04 10.73
C GLU A 183 9.22 12.69 10.66
N PRO A 184 8.78 12.15 11.80
CA PRO A 184 7.91 10.98 11.84
C PRO A 184 6.60 11.22 11.10
N PHE A 185 6.04 10.12 10.57
CA PHE A 185 4.70 10.17 9.98
C PHE A 185 3.66 10.65 10.99
N SER A 186 2.96 11.74 10.66
CA SER A 186 1.99 12.41 11.52
C SER A 186 0.54 11.99 11.31
N GLY A 187 0.27 11.07 10.37
CA GLY A 187 -1.07 10.60 10.06
C GLY A 187 -1.61 11.14 8.73
N ASP A 188 -2.55 10.39 8.16
CA ASP A 188 -3.34 10.74 6.97
C ASP A 188 -4.84 10.48 7.24
N LEU A 189 -5.70 10.69 6.23
CA LEU A 189 -7.14 10.43 6.35
C LEU A 189 -7.45 8.98 6.77
N ALA A 190 -6.64 8.01 6.32
CA ALA A 190 -6.81 6.61 6.69
C ALA A 190 -6.48 6.39 8.19
N THR A 191 -5.48 7.10 8.70
CA THR A 191 -5.12 7.11 10.12
C THR A 191 -6.25 7.69 10.96
N CYS A 192 -6.82 8.84 10.54
CA CYS A 192 -7.97 9.45 11.22
C CYS A 192 -9.21 8.55 11.20
N TRP A 193 -9.52 7.93 10.05
CA TRP A 193 -10.60 6.96 9.94
C TRP A 193 -10.42 5.80 10.90
N SER A 194 -9.19 5.28 11.01
CA SER A 194 -8.88 4.21 11.94
C SER A 194 -9.16 4.62 13.37
N ASN A 195 -8.69 5.81 13.79
CA ASN A 195 -8.90 6.32 15.15
C ASN A 195 -10.39 6.47 15.49
N ILE A 196 -11.19 6.99 14.56
CA ILE A 196 -12.64 7.21 14.76
C ILE A 196 -13.38 5.88 14.85
N LYS A 197 -13.03 4.90 14.01
CA LYS A 197 -13.76 3.62 13.92
C LYS A 197 -13.28 2.55 14.88
N GLU A 198 -12.14 2.74 15.54
CA GLU A 198 -11.58 1.74 16.45
C GLU A 198 -12.50 1.46 17.65
N GLU A 199 -13.08 2.49 18.26
CA GLU A 199 -14.01 2.34 19.40
C GLU A 199 -15.27 1.56 19.01
N GLU A 200 -15.88 1.90 17.87
CA GLU A 200 -17.04 1.19 17.33
C GLU A 200 -16.71 -0.29 17.05
N ALA A 201 -15.51 -0.57 16.51
CA ALA A 201 -15.05 -1.93 16.25
C ALA A 201 -14.79 -2.73 17.54
N LEU A 202 -14.24 -2.10 18.59
CA LEU A 202 -14.05 -2.69 19.91
C LEU A 202 -15.37 -3.11 20.55
N GLU A 203 -16.36 -2.21 20.54
CA GLU A 203 -17.68 -2.51 21.13
C GLU A 203 -18.40 -3.64 20.39
N ARG A 204 -18.32 -3.65 19.06
CA ARG A 204 -18.83 -4.79 18.26
C ARG A 204 -18.11 -6.10 18.58
N TYR A 205 -16.79 -6.07 18.76
CA TYR A 205 -16.02 -7.26 19.14
C TYR A 205 -16.49 -7.83 20.49
N LYS A 206 -16.66 -6.97 21.51
CA LYS A 206 -17.17 -7.38 22.83
C LYS A 206 -18.56 -8.01 22.72
N LEU A 207 -19.46 -7.38 21.96
CA LEU A 207 -20.83 -7.86 21.78
C LEU A 207 -20.88 -9.23 21.08
N ILE A 208 -20.08 -9.42 20.03
CA ILE A 208 -20.08 -10.66 19.24
C ILE A 208 -19.44 -11.82 20.01
N THR A 209 -18.34 -11.55 20.71
CA THR A 209 -17.53 -12.62 21.33
C THR A 209 -17.87 -12.88 22.79
N GLY A 210 -18.50 -11.93 23.48
CA GLY A 210 -18.72 -11.98 24.93
C GLY A 210 -17.42 -11.87 25.74
N ASN A 211 -16.26 -11.66 25.10
CA ASN A 211 -14.98 -11.57 25.80
C ASN A 211 -14.83 -10.23 26.51
N THR A 212 -14.27 -10.27 27.72
CA THR A 212 -13.84 -9.06 28.42
C THR A 212 -12.53 -8.55 27.83
N VAL A 213 -12.53 -7.28 27.38
CA VAL A 213 -11.35 -6.60 26.84
C VAL A 213 -10.79 -5.65 27.88
N SER A 214 -9.49 -5.78 28.15
CA SER A 214 -8.68 -4.81 28.89
C SER A 214 -7.90 -3.93 27.93
N TYR A 215 -7.50 -2.73 28.37
CA TYR A 215 -6.79 -1.74 27.55
C TYR A 215 -5.37 -1.54 28.10
N PRO A 216 -4.36 -2.25 27.58
CA PRO A 216 -3.00 -2.09 28.05
C PRO A 216 -2.45 -0.71 27.65
N GLU A 217 -1.66 -0.11 28.54
CA GLU A 217 -0.88 1.08 28.21
C GLU A 217 0.25 0.75 27.21
N PHE A 218 1.09 1.75 26.90
CA PHE A 218 2.30 1.55 26.11
C PHE A 218 3.23 0.51 26.77
N GLN A 219 3.40 -0.63 26.10
CA GLN A 219 4.24 -1.72 26.57
C GLN A 219 5.64 -1.59 26.00
N VAL A 220 6.63 -1.48 26.87
CA VAL A 220 8.05 -1.47 26.50
C VAL A 220 8.64 -2.81 26.90
N TYR A 221 9.34 -3.46 25.97
CA TYR A 221 10.08 -4.68 26.28
C TYR A 221 11.29 -4.34 27.17
N GLY A 222 11.64 -5.22 28.09
CA GLY A 222 12.83 -5.02 28.91
C GLY A 222 12.79 -3.74 29.76
N LYS A 223 11.63 -3.28 30.26
CA LYS A 223 11.51 -2.05 31.10
C LYS A 223 12.55 -1.97 32.23
N LYS A 224 12.98 -3.11 32.76
CA LYS A 224 13.96 -3.22 33.86
C LYS A 224 15.42 -3.07 33.40
N ASN A 225 15.71 -3.26 32.11
CA ASN A 225 17.05 -3.15 31.53
C ASN A 225 17.09 -1.97 30.53
N PRO A 226 17.83 -0.89 30.83
CA PRO A 226 17.97 0.26 29.94
C PRO A 226 18.46 -0.10 28.53
N GLU A 227 19.31 -1.12 28.41
CA GLU A 227 19.89 -1.57 27.13
C GLU A 227 18.88 -2.26 26.21
N ASP A 228 17.86 -2.92 26.78
CA ASP A 228 16.86 -3.70 26.04
C ASP A 228 15.56 -2.93 25.77
N ASN A 229 15.47 -1.69 26.24
CA ASN A 229 14.24 -0.91 26.21
C ASN A 229 13.90 -0.33 24.84
N TRP A 230 14.58 -0.74 23.77
CA TRP A 230 14.44 -0.18 22.43
C TRP A 230 13.19 -0.69 21.69
N LEU A 231 12.59 -1.81 22.13
CA LEU A 231 11.39 -2.41 21.52
C LEU A 231 10.12 -2.09 22.32
N ALA A 232 9.04 -1.73 21.66
CA ALA A 232 7.77 -1.41 22.30
C ALA A 232 6.53 -1.77 21.45
N ALA A 233 5.37 -1.86 22.09
CA ALA A 233 4.10 -2.14 21.45
C ALA A 233 2.96 -1.39 22.15
N SER A 234 1.87 -1.22 21.43
CA SER A 234 0.69 -0.47 21.83
C SER A 234 -0.53 -1.26 21.35
N PRO A 235 -0.86 -2.38 22.01
CA PRO A 235 -1.97 -3.23 21.57
C PRO A 235 -3.31 -2.49 21.67
N ASP A 236 -4.27 -2.85 20.83
CA ASP A 236 -5.60 -2.22 20.83
C ASP A 236 -6.47 -2.73 21.98
N GLY A 237 -6.17 -3.94 22.46
CA GLY A 237 -6.71 -4.48 23.69
C GLY A 237 -6.00 -5.78 24.07
N ALA A 238 -6.33 -6.31 25.24
CA ALA A 238 -5.96 -7.64 25.66
C ALA A 238 -7.20 -8.36 26.20
N VAL A 239 -7.41 -9.59 25.74
CA VAL A 239 -8.56 -10.41 26.14
C VAL A 239 -8.11 -11.46 27.13
N ASN A 240 -8.92 -11.64 28.17
CA ASN A 240 -8.86 -12.83 29.01
C ASN A 240 -10.08 -13.68 28.65
N SER A 241 -9.85 -14.85 28.07
CA SER A 241 -10.89 -15.82 27.78
C SER A 241 -10.64 -17.08 28.60
N PHE A 242 -11.68 -17.89 28.81
CA PHE A 242 -11.57 -19.17 29.51
C PHE A 242 -12.01 -20.27 28.55
N ILE A 243 -11.05 -21.02 28.02
CA ILE A 243 -11.33 -22.16 27.13
C ILE A 243 -11.08 -23.43 27.94
N TYR A 244 -12.11 -24.25 28.13
CA TYR A 244 -12.06 -25.47 28.96
C TYR A 244 -11.56 -25.23 30.40
N GLY A 245 -11.91 -24.09 31.00
CA GLY A 245 -11.50 -23.74 32.37
C GLY A 245 -10.05 -23.26 32.50
N LEU A 246 -9.30 -23.14 31.39
CA LEU A 246 -7.96 -22.56 31.39
C LEU A 246 -8.01 -21.09 30.94
N PRO A 247 -7.37 -20.17 31.69
CA PRO A 247 -7.29 -18.77 31.28
C PRO A 247 -6.37 -18.64 30.05
N THR A 248 -6.96 -18.29 28.92
CA THR A 248 -6.24 -17.92 27.70
C THR A 248 -6.14 -16.40 27.61
N ARG A 249 -4.92 -15.91 27.43
CA ARG A 249 -4.65 -14.48 27.23
C ARG A 249 -4.38 -14.23 25.76
N GLY A 250 -5.13 -13.32 25.16
CA GLY A 250 -4.96 -12.90 23.78
C GLY A 250 -4.63 -11.41 23.69
N VAL A 251 -3.90 -11.03 22.65
CA VAL A 251 -3.68 -9.62 22.29
C VAL A 251 -4.59 -9.29 21.11
N LEU A 252 -5.26 -8.15 21.17
CA LEU A 252 -6.17 -7.68 20.15
C LEU A 252 -5.49 -6.62 19.28
N GLU A 253 -5.60 -6.80 17.96
CA GLU A 253 -5.20 -5.83 16.93
C GLU A 253 -6.43 -5.60 16.04
N ILE A 254 -6.91 -4.37 16.02
CA ILE A 254 -8.08 -3.92 15.26
C ILE A 254 -7.59 -3.18 14.02
N LYS A 255 -8.27 -3.45 12.91
CA LYS A 255 -8.04 -2.74 11.65
C LYS A 255 -9.37 -2.25 11.10
N CYS A 256 -9.45 -0.94 10.94
CA CYS A 256 -10.57 -0.25 10.33
C CYS A 256 -10.16 0.18 8.91
N PRO A 257 -10.34 -0.67 7.88
CA PRO A 257 -9.90 -0.35 6.54
C PRO A 257 -10.59 0.91 6.02
N PHE A 258 -9.81 1.86 5.54
CA PHE A 258 -10.30 3.06 4.88
C PHE A 258 -10.53 2.78 3.40
N PHE A 259 -11.80 2.79 2.99
CA PHE A 259 -12.20 2.79 1.59
C PHE A 259 -12.56 4.24 1.27
N GLY A 260 -11.73 4.93 0.48
CA GLY A 260 -11.99 6.33 0.12
C GLY A 260 -13.42 6.50 -0.39
N VAL A 261 -14.09 7.57 0.06
CA VAL A 261 -15.44 7.91 -0.39
C VAL A 261 -15.38 8.08 -1.91
N THR A 262 -16.01 7.15 -2.63
CA THR A 262 -16.04 7.06 -4.10
C THR A 262 -16.78 8.23 -4.73
#